data_AF-A0A0G0ZHL1-F1
#
_entry.id   AF-A0A0G0ZHL1-F1
#
_cell.length_a   1.000
_cell.length_b   1.000
_cell.length_c   1.000
_cell.angle_alpha   90.00
_cell.angle_beta   90.00
_cell.angle_gamma   90.00
#
_symmetry.space_group_name_H-M   'P 1'
#
loop_
_entity.id
_entity.type
_entity.pdbx_description
1 polymer ?
#
loop_
_entity_poly.entity_id
_entity_poly.type
_entity_poly.pdbx_seq_one_letter_code
_entity_poly.pdbx_strand_id
1 'polypeptide(L)'
;MDQNTNNGAQMPEKKSTGVVISIIIIVLVLAYGAFYFSKQVPLPTEKEVLAPSEIQVDQTISSLSKQGTSTDLADIQRDLEATDFSGLDAGLSDIAI
;
A
#
# COMPACT_ATOMS: atom_id res chain seq x y z
N MET A 1 -6.69 -67.18 -21.71
CA MET A 1 -6.85 -65.75 -21.40
C MET A 1 -6.45 -65.57 -19.94
N ASP A 2 -5.21 -65.16 -19.69
CA ASP A 2 -4.71 -64.97 -18.33
C ASP A 2 -4.86 -63.50 -17.95
N GLN A 3 -5.77 -63.22 -17.02
CA GLN A 3 -5.96 -61.89 -16.45
C GLN A 3 -4.83 -61.64 -15.43
N ASN A 4 -3.79 -60.91 -15.85
CA ASN A 4 -2.74 -60.41 -14.97
C ASN A 4 -3.28 -59.23 -14.13
N THR A 5 -3.69 -59.52 -12.90
CA THR A 5 -4.14 -58.50 -11.94
C THR A 5 -2.93 -57.73 -11.41
N ASN A 6 -2.67 -56.54 -11.98
CA ASN A 6 -1.75 -55.56 -11.41
C ASN A 6 -2.36 -54.98 -10.12
N ASN A 7 -1.98 -55.54 -8.98
CA ASN A 7 -2.19 -54.91 -7.69
C ASN A 7 -1.24 -53.71 -7.57
N GLY A 8 -1.73 -52.54 -7.96
CA GLY A 8 -1.09 -51.27 -7.63
C GLY A 8 -0.95 -51.17 -6.12
N ALA A 9 0.29 -51.23 -5.62
CA ALA A 9 0.61 -50.99 -4.23
C ALA A 9 0.17 -49.56 -3.88
N GLN A 10 -0.96 -49.43 -3.19
CA GLN A 10 -1.34 -48.18 -2.55
C GLN A 10 -0.30 -47.93 -1.45
N MET A 11 0.62 -47.00 -1.71
CA MET A 11 1.57 -46.56 -0.70
C MET A 11 0.78 -45.96 0.47
N PRO A 12 1.03 -46.39 1.72
CA PRO A 12 0.34 -45.84 2.87
C PRO A 12 0.69 -44.35 2.97
N GLU A 13 -0.33 -43.49 2.89
CA GLU A 13 -0.19 -42.06 3.19
C GLU A 13 0.21 -41.90 4.66
N LYS A 14 1.52 -41.82 4.90
CA LYS A 14 2.05 -41.51 6.21
C LYS A 14 1.78 -40.03 6.46
N LYS A 15 0.73 -39.72 7.22
CA LYS A 15 0.48 -38.36 7.72
C LYS A 15 1.78 -37.84 8.35
N SER A 16 2.40 -36.87 7.69
CA SER A 16 3.64 -36.27 8.16
C SER A 16 3.32 -35.32 9.30
N THR A 17 3.40 -35.81 10.53
CA THR A 17 3.14 -35.01 11.74
C THR A 17 4.02 -33.75 11.78
N GLY A 18 5.23 -33.79 11.22
CA GLY A 18 6.11 -32.63 11.10
C GLY A 18 5.53 -31.51 10.23
N VAL A 19 4.86 -31.86 9.12
CA VAL A 19 4.17 -30.88 8.25
C VAL A 19 2.96 -30.29 8.98
N VAL A 20 2.22 -31.12 9.73
CA VAL A 20 1.08 -30.63 10.52
C VAL A 20 1.55 -29.65 11.60
N ILE A 21 2.65 -29.96 12.29
CA ILE A 21 3.23 -29.09 13.32
C ILE A 21 3.72 -27.77 12.71
N SER A 22 4.37 -27.79 11.53
CA SER A 22 4.86 -26.55 10.91
C SER A 22 3.72 -25.62 10.50
N ILE A 23 2.62 -26.16 9.98
CA ILE A 23 1.43 -25.39 9.62
C ILE A 23 0.85 -24.71 10.86
N ILE A 24 0.75 -25.43 11.99
CA ILE A 24 0.24 -24.88 13.25
C ILE A 24 1.10 -23.69 13.71
N ILE A 25 2.43 -23.82 13.66
CA ILE A 25 3.35 -22.75 14.06
C ILE A 25 3.19 -21.52 13.17
N ILE A 26 3.11 -21.70 11.85
CA ILE A 26 2.93 -20.61 10.89
C ILE A 26 1.61 -19.87 11.15
N VAL A 27 0.52 -20.61 11.36
CA VAL A 27 -0.80 -20.02 11.66
C VAL A 27 -0.75 -19.21 12.95
N LEU A 28 -0.08 -19.69 14.00
CA LEU A 28 0.07 -18.94 15.25
C LEU A 28 0.85 -17.63 15.04
N VAL A 29 1.98 -17.66 14.32
CA VAL A 29 2.77 -16.45 14.04
C VAL A 29 1.96 -15.43 13.25
N LEU A 30 1.21 -15.88 12.22
CA LEU A 30 0.34 -14.99 11.45
C LEU A 30 -0.81 -14.43 12.28
N ALA A 31 -1.42 -15.23 13.15
CA ALA A 31 -2.48 -14.77 14.05
C ALA A 31 -1.97 -13.71 15.05
N TYR A 32 -0.79 -13.93 15.65
CA TYR A 32 -0.16 -12.95 16.53
C TYR A 32 0.25 -11.68 15.78
N GLY A 33 0.83 -11.81 14.58
CA GLY A 33 1.17 -10.68 13.71
C GLY A 33 -0.08 -9.88 13.35
N ALA A 34 -1.11 -10.53 12.81
CA ALA A 34 -2.37 -9.89 12.45
C ALA A 34 -3.04 -9.20 13.66
N PHE A 35 -3.03 -9.84 14.82
CA PHE A 35 -3.56 -9.25 16.06
C PHE A 35 -2.76 -8.02 16.52
N TYR A 36 -1.43 -8.07 16.43
CA TYR A 36 -0.56 -6.97 16.79
C TYR A 36 -0.78 -5.75 15.87
N PHE A 37 -0.93 -5.97 14.56
CA PHE A 37 -1.26 -4.92 13.60
C PHE A 37 -2.71 -4.42 13.76
N SER A 38 -3.65 -5.29 14.11
CA SER A 38 -5.06 -4.91 14.31
C SER A 38 -5.28 -3.94 15.48
N LYS A 39 -4.38 -3.89 16.47
CA LYS A 39 -4.48 -2.94 17.60
C LYS A 39 -4.01 -1.53 17.28
N GLN A 40 -3.33 -1.33 16.14
CA GLN A 40 -2.81 -0.04 15.72
C GLN A 40 -3.78 0.71 14.80
N VAL A 41 -4.89 0.09 14.42
CA VAL A 41 -5.93 0.73 13.61
C VAL A 41 -7.00 1.28 14.56
N PRO A 42 -7.15 2.61 14.69
CA PRO A 42 -8.27 3.19 15.41
C PRO A 42 -9.57 2.65 14.81
N LEU A 43 -10.45 2.10 15.65
CA LEU A 43 -11.81 1.79 15.23
C LEU A 43 -12.43 3.12 14.76
N PRO A 44 -13.02 3.19 13.55
CA PRO A 44 -13.81 4.35 13.15
C PRO A 44 -15.07 4.35 14.01
N THR A 45 -14.97 4.94 15.20
CA THR A 45 -16.12 5.27 16.03
C THR A 45 -16.82 6.42 15.34
N GLU A 46 -17.99 6.07 14.80
CA GLU A 46 -19.01 7.00 14.34
C GLU A 46 -18.65 7.78 13.07
N LYS A 47 -19.71 8.15 12.34
CA LYS A 47 -19.62 9.03 11.18
C LYS A 47 -19.04 10.37 11.62
N GLU A 48 -17.73 10.49 11.61
CA GLU A 48 -17.15 11.77 11.27
C GLU A 48 -17.49 11.95 9.79
N VAL A 49 -18.53 12.74 9.52
CA VAL A 49 -18.55 13.54 8.31
C VAL A 49 -17.19 14.22 8.34
N LEU A 50 -16.24 13.67 7.59
CA LEU A 50 -15.00 14.34 7.26
C LEU A 50 -15.47 15.66 6.63
N ALA A 51 -15.56 16.70 7.45
CA ALA A 51 -15.38 18.04 6.94
C ALA A 51 -14.12 17.93 6.09
N PRO A 52 -14.19 18.30 4.79
CA PRO A 52 -13.05 18.17 3.92
C PRO A 52 -11.88 18.76 4.70
N SER A 53 -10.88 17.92 4.96
CA SER A 53 -9.68 18.35 5.64
C SER A 53 -9.31 19.64 4.94
N GLU A 54 -9.30 20.76 5.67
CA GLU A 54 -8.44 21.86 5.29
C GLU A 54 -7.06 21.24 5.36
N ILE A 55 -6.67 20.56 4.27
CA ILE A 55 -5.30 20.51 3.83
C ILE A 55 -4.95 21.98 3.91
N GLN A 56 -4.17 22.33 4.92
CA GLN A 56 -3.44 23.59 4.91
C GLN A 56 -2.61 23.46 3.65
N VAL A 57 -3.20 23.92 2.54
CA VAL A 57 -2.56 23.90 1.24
C VAL A 57 -1.42 24.86 1.47
N ASP A 58 -0.25 24.28 1.67
CA ASP A 58 0.97 25.05 1.80
C ASP A 58 0.96 26.05 0.65
N GLN A 59 1.19 27.33 0.96
CA GLN A 59 1.00 28.42 -0.01
C GLN A 59 1.82 28.14 -1.29
N THR A 60 2.93 27.42 -1.14
CA THR A 60 3.77 26.83 -2.18
C THR A 60 3.04 25.83 -3.08
N ILE A 61 2.28 24.89 -2.52
CA ILE A 61 1.48 23.92 -3.31
C ILE A 61 0.34 24.65 -4.04
N SER A 62 -0.29 25.62 -3.38
CA SER A 62 -1.39 26.40 -3.98
C SER A 62 -0.91 27.24 -5.16
N SER A 63 0.28 27.85 -5.06
CA SER A 63 0.85 28.65 -6.15
C SER A 63 1.29 27.78 -7.33
N LEU A 64 1.91 26.63 -7.09
CA LEU A 64 2.33 25.70 -8.14
C LEU A 64 1.15 25.01 -8.85
N SER A 65 0.03 24.81 -8.16
CA SER A 65 -1.17 24.19 -8.75
C SER A 65 -1.90 25.07 -9.78
N LYS A 66 -1.53 26.36 -9.91
CA LYS A 66 -2.19 27.34 -10.81
C LYS A 66 -1.58 27.40 -12.21
N GLN A 67 -0.93 26.33 -12.66
CA GLN A 67 -0.36 26.28 -14.00
C GLN A 67 -1.46 26.33 -15.08
N GLY A 68 -1.23 27.07 -16.16
CA GLY A 68 -2.20 27.18 -17.26
C GLY A 68 -2.38 25.86 -18.03
N THR A 69 -3.50 25.75 -18.75
CA THR A 69 -3.82 24.57 -19.59
C THR A 69 -3.40 24.75 -21.06
N SER A 70 -2.76 25.87 -21.39
CA SER A 70 -2.38 26.19 -22.77
C SER A 70 -1.21 25.32 -23.23
N THR A 71 -1.33 24.82 -24.46
CA THR A 71 -0.26 24.06 -25.14
C THR A 71 0.55 24.93 -26.10
N ASP A 72 0.23 26.22 -26.19
CA ASP A 72 0.96 27.17 -27.03
C ASP A 72 2.29 27.53 -26.39
N LEU A 73 3.37 27.51 -27.19
CA LEU A 73 4.73 27.68 -26.69
C LEU A 73 4.94 29.03 -25.97
N ALA A 74 4.30 30.09 -26.47
CA ALA A 74 4.39 31.43 -25.86
C ALA A 74 3.70 31.49 -24.49
N ASP A 75 2.60 30.77 -24.31
CA ASP A 75 1.88 30.70 -23.04
C ASP A 75 2.64 29.84 -22.03
N ILE A 76 3.21 28.71 -22.46
CA ILE A 76 4.04 27.86 -21.59
C ILE A 76 5.24 28.64 -21.07
N GLN A 77 5.91 29.41 -21.93
CA GLN A 77 7.05 30.22 -21.51
C GLN A 77 6.65 31.30 -20.51
N ARG A 78 5.54 31.99 -20.74
CA ARG A 78 4.99 32.96 -19.77
C ARG A 78 4.67 32.30 -18.43
N ASP A 79 4.06 31.12 -18.46
CA ASP A 79 3.64 30.42 -17.24
C ASP A 79 4.85 29.93 -16.44
N LEU A 80 5.92 29.48 -17.09
CA LEU A 80 7.19 29.12 -16.44
C LEU A 80 7.90 30.33 -15.84
N GLU A 81 7.90 31.48 -16.52
CA GLU A 81 8.48 32.73 -16.02
C GLU A 81 7.70 33.30 -14.82
N ALA A 82 6.39 33.06 -14.77
CA ALA A 82 5.52 33.49 -13.68
C ALA A 82 5.49 32.49 -12.49
N THR A 83 6.01 31.28 -12.65
CA THR A 83 6.04 30.27 -11.58
C THR A 83 7.20 30.54 -10.63
N ASP A 84 6.89 30.76 -9.35
CA ASP A 84 7.90 30.96 -8.31
C ASP A 84 8.36 29.63 -7.70
N PHE A 85 9.62 29.28 -7.92
CA PHE A 85 10.25 28.05 -7.43
C PHE A 85 11.04 28.23 -6.12
N SER A 86 11.09 29.45 -5.57
CA SER A 86 11.94 29.77 -4.40
C SER A 86 11.56 29.00 -3.13
N GLY A 87 10.32 28.56 -3.00
CA GLY A 87 9.82 27.77 -1.85
C GLY A 87 9.97 26.25 -1.98
N LEU A 88 10.39 25.73 -3.13
CA LEU A 88 10.44 24.27 -3.36
C LEU A 88 11.49 23.55 -2.51
N ASP A 89 12.64 24.18 -2.26
CA ASP A 89 13.73 23.57 -1.49
C ASP A 89 13.31 23.30 -0.03
N ALA A 90 12.50 24.20 0.53
CA ALA A 90 11.96 24.05 1.88
C ALA A 90 10.98 22.87 2.01
N GLY A 91 10.15 22.62 0.98
CA GLY A 91 9.21 21.50 0.98
C GLY A 91 9.87 20.14 0.75
N LEU A 92 11.00 20.07 0.02
CA LEU A 92 11.73 18.83 -0.22
C LEU A 92 12.52 18.35 1.02
N SER A 93 12.95 19.28 1.87
CA SER A 93 13.66 18.95 3.12
C SER A 93 12.77 18.23 4.14
N ASP A 94 11.45 18.40 4.08
CA ASP A 94 10.47 17.69 4.93
C ASP A 94 10.16 16.26 4.44
N ILE A 95 10.45 15.96 3.16
CA ILE A 95 10.18 14.66 2.54
C ILE A 95 11.40 13.73 2.60
N ALA A 96 12.61 14.28 2.81
CA ALA A 96 13.85 13.53 2.99
C ALA A 96 14.02 13.05 4.44
N ILE A 97 13.15 12.14 4.88
CA ILE A 97 13.34 11.31 6.09
C ILE A 97 13.85 9.92 5.68
#